data_AF-A0A730K2B5-F1
#
_entry.id   AF-A0A730K2B5-F1
#
_cell.length_a   1.000
_cell.length_b   1.000
_cell.length_c   1.000
_cell.angle_alpha   90.00
_cell.angle_beta   90.00
_cell.angle_gamma   90.00
#
_symmetry.space_group_name_H-M   'P 1'
#
loop_
_entity.id
_entity.type
_entity.pdbx_description
1 polymer ?
#
loop_
_entity_poly.entity_id
_entity_poly.type
_entity_poly.pdbx_seq_one_letter_code
_entity_poly.pdbx_strand_id
1 'polypeptide(L)'
;MTVMLWRLDAGDIAGALEIAPYALKYGLTTDHRRTTPYMLVEEVALAALRLRDAGEPVDLALLLTTLSLTDGADVPDMVRARLHKVTGLTLRDIGQNAEALAQFQRAMQLDRNAGVRK
;
A
#
# COMPACT_ATOMS: atom_id res chain seq x y z
N MET A 1 -17.53 2.93 5.17
CA MET A 1 -17.09 3.21 3.77
C MET A 1 -16.90 1.91 2.97
N THR A 2 -17.98 1.23 2.60
CA THR A 2 -17.91 -0.15 2.08
C THR A 2 -17.47 -0.22 0.61
N VAL A 3 -17.84 0.78 -0.19
CA VAL A 3 -17.52 0.81 -1.63
C VAL A 3 -16.01 0.90 -1.87
N MET A 4 -15.26 1.69 -1.09
CA MET A 4 -13.80 1.78 -1.22
C MET A 4 -13.12 0.41 -0.99
N LEU A 5 -13.57 -0.33 0.03
CA LEU A 5 -13.05 -1.66 0.33
C LEU A 5 -13.38 -2.66 -0.79
N TRP A 6 -14.61 -2.66 -1.29
CA TRP A 6 -15.01 -3.55 -2.40
C TRP A 6 -14.22 -3.29 -3.68
N ARG A 7 -13.86 -2.04 -3.97
CA ARG A 7 -12.97 -1.73 -5.10
C ARG A 7 -11.59 -2.35 -4.91
N LEU A 8 -11.03 -2.31 -3.70
CA LEU A 8 -9.76 -2.98 -3.38
C LEU A 8 -9.87 -4.50 -3.44
N ASP A 9 -10.97 -5.09 -2.96
CA ASP A 9 -11.24 -6.53 -3.06
C ASP A 9 -11.28 -7.01 -4.53
N ALA A 10 -11.76 -6.14 -5.43
CA ALA A 10 -11.79 -6.38 -6.87
C ALA A 10 -10.48 -6.02 -7.61
N GLY A 11 -9.46 -5.51 -6.91
CA GLY A 11 -8.19 -5.07 -7.49
C GLY A 11 -8.21 -3.67 -8.13
N ASP A 12 -9.32 -2.93 -8.04
CA ASP A 12 -9.45 -1.56 -8.52
C ASP A 12 -8.86 -0.56 -7.51
N ILE A 13 -7.52 -0.53 -7.46
CA ILE A 13 -6.76 0.37 -6.58
C ILE A 13 -7.01 1.83 -6.94
N ALA A 14 -7.02 2.17 -8.24
CA ALA A 14 -7.23 3.53 -8.72
C ALA A 14 -8.58 4.08 -8.25
N GLY A 15 -9.63 3.29 -8.43
CA GLY A 15 -10.97 3.63 -8.00
C GLY A 15 -11.17 3.73 -6.50
N ALA A 16 -10.43 2.96 -5.71
CA ALA A 16 -10.41 3.12 -4.26
C ALA A 16 -9.72 4.43 -3.84
N LEU A 17 -8.65 4.82 -4.53
CA LEU A 17 -7.91 6.06 -4.27
C LEU A 17 -8.68 7.33 -4.63
N GLU A 18 -9.69 7.27 -5.50
CA GLU A 18 -10.63 8.37 -5.71
C GLU A 18 -11.47 8.67 -4.45
N ILE A 19 -11.76 7.65 -3.64
CA ILE A 19 -12.61 7.75 -2.44
C ILE A 19 -11.76 8.04 -1.19
N ALA A 20 -10.51 7.55 -1.17
CA ALA A 20 -9.62 7.60 -0.02
C ALA A 20 -9.44 9.01 0.60
N PRO A 21 -9.21 10.10 -0.15
CA PRO A 21 -9.03 11.43 0.43
C PRO A 21 -10.22 11.88 1.27
N TYR A 22 -11.44 11.61 0.79
CA TYR A 22 -12.66 11.95 1.52
C TYR A 22 -12.83 11.06 2.76
N ALA A 23 -12.61 9.76 2.60
CA ALA A 23 -12.74 8.82 3.71
C ALA A 23 -11.74 9.10 4.84
N LEU A 24 -10.50 9.46 4.49
CA LEU A 24 -9.44 9.84 5.43
C LEU A 24 -9.77 11.16 6.14
N LYS A 25 -10.16 12.20 5.38
CA LYS A 25 -10.48 13.53 5.93
C LYS A 25 -11.58 13.51 6.98
N TYR A 26 -12.60 12.67 6.77
CA TYR A 26 -13.78 12.60 7.65
C TYR A 26 -13.80 11.36 8.55
N GLY A 27 -12.72 10.58 8.61
CA GLY A 27 -12.61 9.41 9.50
C GLY A 27 -13.65 8.33 9.22
N LEU A 28 -14.04 8.15 7.94
CA LEU A 28 -15.11 7.23 7.57
C LEU A 28 -14.61 5.79 7.61
N THR A 29 -15.04 5.03 8.61
CA THR A 29 -14.69 3.61 8.75
C THR A 29 -15.82 2.67 8.33
N THR A 30 -15.48 1.42 7.99
CA THR A 30 -16.40 0.28 7.89
C THR A 30 -16.39 -0.59 9.14
N ASP A 31 -15.29 -0.56 9.89
CA ASP A 31 -15.00 -1.42 11.03
C ASP A 31 -14.31 -0.57 12.11
N HIS A 32 -14.93 -0.46 13.28
CA HIS A 32 -14.38 0.33 14.38
C HIS A 32 -12.99 -0.16 14.85
N ARG A 33 -12.60 -1.40 14.51
CA ARG A 33 -11.28 -1.96 14.86
C ARG A 33 -10.18 -1.61 13.86
N ARG A 34 -10.52 -1.24 12.62
CA ARG A 34 -9.57 -0.92 11.56
C ARG A 34 -9.82 0.50 11.06
N THR A 35 -8.91 1.40 11.38
CA THR A 35 -8.97 2.79 10.91
C THR A 35 -8.86 2.83 9.39
N THR A 36 -9.40 3.89 8.77
CA THR A 36 -9.33 4.07 7.31
C THR A 36 -7.90 4.03 6.76
N PRO A 37 -6.88 4.68 7.39
CA PRO A 37 -5.50 4.58 6.95
C PRO A 37 -4.95 3.15 7.05
N TYR A 38 -5.22 2.44 8.16
CA TYR A 38 -4.81 1.04 8.30
C TYR A 38 -5.34 0.19 7.16
N MET A 39 -6.64 0.26 6.90
CA MET A 39 -7.29 -0.54 5.87
C MET A 39 -6.75 -0.18 4.48
N LEU A 40 -6.59 1.11 4.18
CA LEU A 40 -6.09 1.55 2.89
C LEU A 40 -4.67 1.03 2.62
N VAL A 41 -3.74 1.17 3.58
CA VAL A 41 -2.35 0.71 3.41
C VAL A 41 -2.30 -0.81 3.24
N GLU A 42 -3.00 -1.55 4.11
CA GLU A 42 -3.01 -3.01 4.07
C GLU A 42 -3.56 -3.53 2.74
N GLU A 43 -4.75 -3.09 2.37
CA GLU A 43 -5.46 -3.64 1.22
C GLU A 43 -4.84 -3.22 -0.11
N VAL A 44 -4.30 -2.00 -0.22
CA VAL A 44 -3.52 -1.60 -1.42
C VAL A 44 -2.25 -2.44 -1.55
N ALA A 45 -1.53 -2.66 -0.45
CA ALA A 45 -0.31 -3.47 -0.48
C ALA A 45 -0.60 -4.92 -0.89
N LEU A 46 -1.70 -5.50 -0.38
CA LEU A 46 -2.15 -6.84 -0.73
C LEU A 46 -2.66 -6.92 -2.18
N ALA A 47 -3.45 -5.95 -2.64
CA ALA A 47 -3.94 -5.90 -4.02
C ALA A 47 -2.79 -5.80 -5.02
N ALA A 48 -1.82 -4.91 -4.77
CA ALA A 48 -0.64 -4.78 -5.61
C ALA A 48 0.23 -6.04 -5.63
N LEU A 49 0.37 -6.73 -4.48
CA LEU A 49 1.08 -8.00 -4.42
C LEU A 49 0.38 -9.07 -5.26
N ARG A 50 -0.96 -9.18 -5.16
CA ARG A 50 -1.76 -10.12 -5.98
C ARG A 50 -1.61 -9.85 -7.48
N LEU A 51 -1.69 -8.58 -7.90
CA LEU A 51 -1.50 -8.19 -9.30
C LEU A 51 -0.11 -8.61 -9.80
N ARG A 52 0.94 -8.29 -9.04
CA ARG A 52 2.32 -8.65 -9.40
C ARG A 52 2.53 -10.17 -9.46
N ASP A 53 1.97 -10.92 -8.50
CA ASP A 53 2.07 -12.38 -8.46
C ASP A 53 1.28 -13.05 -9.61
N ALA A 54 0.25 -12.37 -10.13
CA ALA A 54 -0.47 -12.76 -11.35
C ALA A 54 0.26 -12.37 -12.66
N GLY A 55 1.39 -11.66 -12.57
CA GLY A 55 2.12 -11.14 -13.73
C GLY A 55 1.49 -9.91 -14.38
N GLU A 56 0.50 -9.29 -13.72
CA GLU A 56 -0.14 -8.06 -14.18
C GLU A 56 0.69 -6.84 -13.77
N PRO A 57 0.74 -5.79 -14.61
CA PRO A 57 1.47 -4.57 -14.28
C PRO A 57 0.84 -3.87 -13.08
N VAL A 58 1.68 -3.45 -12.13
CA VAL A 58 1.26 -2.62 -11.00
C VAL A 58 1.64 -1.18 -11.31
N ASP A 59 0.65 -0.27 -11.30
CA ASP A 59 0.93 1.16 -11.44
C ASP A 59 1.57 1.69 -10.15
N LEU A 60 2.86 2.02 -10.25
CA LEU A 60 3.67 2.58 -9.18
C LEU A 60 3.06 3.87 -8.60
N ALA A 61 2.40 4.70 -9.42
CA ALA A 61 1.84 5.97 -8.98
C ALA A 61 0.76 5.76 -7.90
N LEU A 62 0.02 4.66 -7.96
CA LEU A 62 -1.00 4.32 -6.97
C LEU A 62 -0.38 3.96 -5.61
N LEU A 63 0.76 3.26 -5.61
CA LEU A 63 1.50 2.94 -4.39
C LEU A 63 2.10 4.19 -3.75
N LEU A 64 2.70 5.06 -4.55
CA LEU A 64 3.26 6.34 -4.07
C LEU A 64 2.16 7.27 -3.53
N THR A 65 1.02 7.33 -4.20
CA THR A 65 -0.15 8.09 -3.74
C THR A 65 -0.64 7.56 -2.39
N THR A 66 -0.70 6.24 -2.22
CA THR A 66 -1.10 5.62 -0.95
C THR A 66 -0.13 5.97 0.18
N LEU A 67 1.18 5.93 -0.09
CA LEU A 67 2.19 6.36 0.87
C LEU A 67 1.99 7.83 1.28
N SER A 68 1.74 8.71 0.30
CA SER A 68 1.52 10.14 0.57
C SER A 68 0.24 10.41 1.34
N LEU A 69 -0.88 9.78 0.98
CA LEU A 69 -2.18 9.97 1.65
C LEU A 69 -2.19 9.48 3.10
N THR A 70 -1.32 8.52 3.43
CA THR A 70 -1.24 7.90 4.75
C THR A 70 0.05 8.28 5.49
N ASP A 71 0.72 9.32 5.02
CA ASP A 71 1.85 9.90 5.73
C ASP A 71 1.38 10.53 7.05
N GLY A 72 2.14 10.30 8.12
CA GLY A 72 1.77 10.73 9.48
C GLY A 72 0.57 10.00 10.11
N ALA A 73 -0.14 9.12 9.37
CA ALA A 73 -1.22 8.33 9.95
C ALA A 73 -0.69 7.21 10.86
N ASP A 74 -1.40 6.94 11.95
CA ASP A 74 -1.11 5.83 12.84
C ASP A 74 -1.47 4.50 12.17
N VAL A 75 -0.44 3.87 11.60
CA VAL A 75 -0.51 2.58 10.90
C VAL A 75 0.63 1.72 11.44
N PRO A 76 0.38 0.49 11.91
CA PRO A 76 1.41 -0.37 12.44
C PRO A 76 2.56 -0.57 11.46
N ASP A 77 3.80 -0.57 11.98
CA ASP A 77 5.02 -0.61 11.16
C ASP A 77 5.05 -1.80 10.21
N MET A 78 4.56 -2.97 10.61
CA MET A 78 4.46 -4.16 9.75
C MET A 78 3.58 -3.93 8.51
N VAL A 79 2.46 -3.20 8.67
CA VAL A 79 1.55 -2.88 7.57
C VAL A 79 2.21 -1.87 6.62
N ARG A 80 2.84 -0.83 7.17
CA ARG A 80 3.59 0.17 6.41
C ARG A 80 4.80 -0.45 5.68
N ALA A 81 5.50 -1.37 6.33
CA ALA A 81 6.61 -2.11 5.74
C ALA A 81 6.18 -2.94 4.53
N ARG A 82 4.98 -3.55 4.57
CA ARG A 82 4.44 -4.30 3.43
C ARG A 82 4.20 -3.39 2.22
N LEU A 83 3.64 -2.19 2.42
CA LEU A 83 3.46 -1.22 1.34
C LEU A 83 4.82 -0.80 0.75
N HIS A 84 5.80 -0.45 1.58
CA HIS A 84 7.15 -0.13 1.09
C HIS A 84 7.79 -1.31 0.33
N LYS A 85 7.61 -2.54 0.81
CA LYS A 85 8.13 -3.74 0.15
C LYS A 85 7.53 -3.90 -1.25
N VAL A 86 6.21 -3.82 -1.39
CA VAL A 86 5.59 -3.98 -2.72
C VAL A 86 5.98 -2.84 -3.66
N THR A 87 6.10 -1.60 -3.16
CA THR A 87 6.63 -0.46 -3.93
C THR A 87 8.05 -0.73 -4.43
N GLY A 88 8.93 -1.27 -3.57
CA GLY A 88 10.28 -1.66 -3.98
C GLY A 88 10.30 -2.76 -5.03
N LEU A 89 9.39 -3.74 -4.95
CA LEU A 89 9.27 -4.80 -5.96
C LEU A 89 8.82 -4.21 -7.30
N THR A 90 7.79 -3.36 -7.30
CA THR A 90 7.32 -2.67 -8.51
C THR A 90 8.42 -1.82 -9.16
N LEU A 91 9.18 -1.06 -8.37
CA LEU A 91 10.33 -0.28 -8.85
C LEU A 91 11.42 -1.15 -9.48
N ARG A 92 11.71 -2.30 -8.87
CA ARG A 92 12.69 -3.25 -9.41
C ARG A 92 12.23 -3.83 -10.74
N ASP A 93 10.95 -4.16 -10.86
CA ASP A 93 10.38 -4.77 -12.07
C ASP A 93 10.41 -3.81 -13.27
N ILE A 94 10.38 -2.48 -13.02
CA ILE A 94 10.58 -1.44 -14.05
C ILE A 94 12.03 -0.94 -14.18
N GLY A 95 12.99 -1.59 -13.50
CA GLY A 95 14.43 -1.32 -13.64
C GLY A 95 14.98 -0.17 -12.77
N GLN A 96 14.18 0.44 -11.90
CA GLN A 96 14.59 1.53 -11.00
C GLN A 96 15.25 0.98 -9.71
N ASN A 97 16.40 0.31 -9.87
CA ASN A 97 17.05 -0.44 -8.80
C ASN A 97 17.49 0.41 -7.59
N ALA A 98 17.92 1.66 -7.81
CA ALA A 98 18.34 2.54 -6.72
C ALA A 98 17.16 2.95 -5.81
N GLU A 99 16.03 3.29 -6.41
CA GLU A 99 14.79 3.63 -5.69
C GLU A 99 14.19 2.39 -5.02
N ALA A 100 14.23 1.24 -5.70
CA ALA A 100 13.81 -0.04 -5.14
C ALA A 100 14.58 -0.36 -3.86
N LEU A 101 15.90 -0.19 -3.87
CA LEU A 101 16.75 -0.41 -2.70
C LEU A 101 16.35 0.51 -1.52
N ALA A 102 16.07 1.78 -1.79
CA ALA A 102 15.62 2.71 -0.74
C ALA A 102 14.29 2.26 -0.11
N GLN A 103 13.33 1.80 -0.93
CA GLN A 103 12.06 1.26 -0.43
C GLN A 103 12.25 -0.02 0.39
N PHE A 104 13.13 -0.93 -0.05
CA PHE A 104 13.45 -2.14 0.69
C PHE A 104 14.13 -1.85 2.04
N GLN A 105 15.07 -0.90 2.05
CA GLN A 105 15.71 -0.45 3.30
C GLN A 105 14.67 0.14 4.25
N ARG A 106 13.73 0.96 3.75
CA ARG A 106 12.66 1.51 4.58
C ARG A 106 11.75 0.42 5.13
N ALA A 107 11.37 -0.56 4.32
CA ALA A 107 10.59 -1.71 4.78
C ALA A 107 11.31 -2.48 5.90
N MET A 108 12.62 -2.73 5.78
CA MET A 108 13.42 -3.41 6.81
C MET A 108 13.61 -2.60 8.10
N GLN A 109 13.67 -1.26 8.00
CA GLN A 109 13.73 -0.39 9.18
C GLN A 109 12.45 -0.45 10.00
N LEU A 110 11.30 -0.52 9.33
CA LEU A 110 9.98 -0.63 9.95
C LEU A 110 9.73 -2.04 10.49
N ASP A 111 10.02 -3.08 9.70
CA ASP A 111 9.86 -4.46 10.11
C ASP A 111 10.99 -5.35 9.57
N ARG A 112 11.82 -5.86 10.48
CA ARG A 112 12.91 -6.80 10.14
C ARG A 112 12.39 -8.11 9.56
N ASN A 113 11.14 -8.47 9.84
CA ASN A 113 10.47 -9.68 9.36
C ASN A 113 9.63 -9.43 8.09
N ALA A 114 9.74 -8.26 7.46
CA ALA A 114 9.02 -7.93 6.23
C ALA A 114 9.35 -8.89 5.05
N GLY A 115 10.30 -9.81 5.21
CA GLY A 115 10.66 -10.80 4.20
C GLY A 115 11.42 -10.20 3.01
N VAL A 116 12.10 -9.07 3.24
CA VAL A 116 13.14 -8.53 2.36
C VAL A 116 14.44 -9.23 2.73
N ARG A 117 14.99 -10.01 1.80
CA ARG A 117 16.29 -10.68 1.99
C ARG A 117 17.37 -9.88 1.27
N LYS A 118 18.56 -9.82 1.88
CA LYS A 118 19.76 -9.27 1.26
C LYS A 118 20.23 -10.13 0.09
#